data_AF-A0A1G4TR71-F1
#
_entry.id   AF-A0A1G4TR71-F1
#
_cell.length_a   1.000
_cell.length_b   1.000
_cell.length_c   1.000
_cell.angle_alpha   90.00
_cell.angle_beta   90.00
_cell.angle_gamma   90.00
#
_symmetry.space_group_name_H-M   'P 1'
#
loop_
_entity.id
_entity.type
_entity.pdbx_description
1 polymer ?
#
loop_
_entity_poly.entity_id
_entity_poly.type
_entity_poly.pdbx_seq_one_letter_code
_entity_poly.pdbx_strand_id
1 'polypeptide(L)'
;MYSVDNEDIVLPNENMPQSSIGAPIPIVLSDENRTVVAYYTQEDEIDNENMNEPIAIITFNRCHATILGPPNDEAFSGHPLFKKGLRST
;
A
#
# COMPACT_ATOMS: atom_id res chain seq x y z
N MET A 1 8.50 8.44 16.50
CA MET A 1 8.05 8.59 15.09
C MET A 1 9.23 8.21 14.23
N TYR A 2 9.05 7.25 13.33
CA TYR A 2 10.14 6.82 12.44
C TYR A 2 10.37 7.86 11.35
N SER A 3 11.63 8.03 10.95
CA SER A 3 12.02 8.93 9.88
C SER A 3 12.86 8.14 8.89
N VAL A 4 12.48 8.23 7.61
CA VAL A 4 13.22 7.58 6.52
C VAL A 4 14.64 8.16 6.48
N ASP A 5 15.64 7.29 6.48
CA ASP A 5 17.06 7.64 6.42
C ASP A 5 17.76 6.97 5.22
N ASN A 6 19.08 7.10 5.09
CA ASN A 6 19.82 6.62 3.91
C ASN A 6 19.92 5.10 3.79
N GLU A 7 19.73 4.34 4.87
CA GLU A 7 19.83 2.89 4.89
C GLU A 7 18.53 2.22 4.39
N ASP A 8 17.43 2.98 4.34
CA ASP A 8 16.15 2.46 3.86
C ASP A 8 16.15 2.21 2.34
N ILE A 9 15.62 1.06 1.93
CA ILE A 9 15.42 0.68 0.53
C ILE A 9 13.95 0.33 0.27
N VAL A 10 13.47 0.64 -0.93
CA VAL A 10 12.14 0.19 -1.37
C VAL A 10 12.27 -1.17 -2.04
N LEU A 11 11.55 -2.15 -1.51
CA LEU A 11 11.42 -3.46 -2.13
C LEU A 11 10.05 -3.54 -2.82
N PRO A 12 9.99 -3.61 -4.16
CA PRO A 12 8.74 -3.86 -4.85
C PRO A 12 8.23 -5.26 -4.48
N ASN A 13 6.92 -5.38 -4.26
CA ASN A 13 6.29 -6.66 -3.99
C ASN A 13 5.31 -7.01 -5.10
N GLU A 14 5.81 -7.71 -6.12
CA GLU A 14 5.04 -8.13 -7.30
C GLU A 14 3.97 -9.20 -6.99
N ASN A 15 4.02 -9.80 -5.79
CA ASN A 15 3.07 -10.84 -5.39
C ASN A 15 1.85 -10.28 -4.63
N MET A 16 1.77 -8.95 -4.45
CA MET A 16 0.62 -8.33 -3.80
C MET A 16 -0.53 -8.12 -4.80
N PRO A 17 -1.79 -8.39 -4.41
CA PRO A 17 -2.93 -8.04 -5.23
C PRO A 17 -2.94 -6.54 -5.52
N GLN A 18 -3.14 -6.16 -6.78
CA GLN A 18 -3.20 -4.76 -7.18
C GLN A 18 -4.38 -4.07 -6.46
N SER A 19 -4.13 -2.93 -5.84
CA SER A 19 -5.19 -2.12 -5.24
C SER A 19 -6.03 -1.42 -6.32
N SER A 20 -7.31 -1.19 -6.04
CA SER A 20 -8.19 -0.39 -6.91
C SER A 20 -7.59 0.99 -7.20
N ILE A 21 -7.50 1.36 -8.48
CA ILE A 21 -7.00 2.69 -8.89
C ILE A 21 -8.02 3.81 -8.61
N GLY A 22 -9.31 3.46 -8.49
CA GLY A 22 -10.38 4.42 -8.27
C GLY A 22 -10.62 4.71 -6.80
N ALA A 23 -10.80 3.66 -6.00
CA ALA A 23 -11.15 3.79 -4.59
C ALA A 23 -10.65 2.56 -3.80
N PRO A 24 -9.36 2.53 -3.40
CA PRO A 24 -8.81 1.40 -2.65
C PRO A 24 -9.30 1.34 -1.19
N ILE A 25 -9.78 2.46 -0.64
CA ILE A 25 -10.36 2.62 0.71
C ILE A 25 -9.59 1.79 1.76
N PRO A 26 -8.28 2.06 1.97
CA PRO A 26 -7.46 1.22 2.82
C PRO A 26 -7.84 1.35 4.30
N ILE A 27 -7.90 0.21 4.98
CA ILE A 27 -8.00 0.11 6.44
C ILE A 27 -6.67 -0.43 6.96
N VAL A 28 -6.09 0.28 7.92
CA VAL A 28 -4.87 -0.15 8.62
C VAL A 28 -5.21 -0.45 10.07
N LEU A 29 -4.93 -1.68 10.51
CA LEU A 29 -4.98 -2.10 11.91
C LEU A 29 -3.57 -2.50 12.33
N SER A 30 -3.02 -1.88 13.38
CA SER A 30 -1.66 -2.18 13.83
C SER A 30 -1.60 -2.36 15.33
N ASP A 31 -0.87 -3.38 15.75
CA ASP A 31 -0.38 -3.57 17.11
C ASP A 31 1.16 -3.56 17.13
N GLU A 32 1.78 -3.94 18.26
CA GLU A 32 3.24 -3.95 18.43
C GLU A 32 3.96 -4.99 17.54
N ASN A 33 3.28 -6.05 17.11
CA ASN A 33 3.88 -7.17 16.40
C ASN A 33 3.41 -7.29 14.95
N ARG A 34 2.22 -6.76 14.62
CA ARG A 34 1.60 -6.95 13.31
C ARG A 34 0.90 -5.69 12.84
N THR A 35 0.99 -5.47 11.54
CA THR A 35 0.17 -4.51 10.82
C THR A 35 -0.62 -5.26 9.77
N VAL A 36 -1.93 -5.08 9.79
CA VAL A 36 -2.87 -5.60 8.81
C VAL A 36 -3.36 -4.44 7.96
N VAL A 37 -3.27 -4.60 6.65
CA VAL A 37 -3.80 -3.66 5.66
C VAL A 37 -4.87 -4.38 4.86
N ALA A 38 -6.08 -3.83 4.85
CA ALA A 38 -7.18 -4.29 4.00
C ALA A 38 -7.53 -3.22 2.97
N TYR A 39 -7.76 -3.61 1.72
CA TYR A 39 -8.14 -2.68 0.65
C TYR A 39 -8.91 -3.40 -0.45
N TYR A 40 -9.72 -2.63 -1.21
CA TYR A 40 -10.36 -3.13 -2.42
C TYR A 40 -9.34 -3.37 -3.52
N THR A 41 -9.35 -4.55 -4.13
CA THR A 41 -8.45 -4.87 -5.24
C THR A 41 -8.98 -4.35 -6.56
N GLN A 42 -8.09 -4.16 -7.53
CA GLN A 42 -8.48 -3.93 -8.91
C GLN A 42 -9.18 -5.20 -9.43
N GLU A 43 -10.36 -5.05 -10.04
CA GLU A 43 -11.02 -6.16 -10.74
C GLU A 43 -10.33 -6.38 -12.10
N ASP A 44 -9.90 -7.61 -12.37
CA ASP A 44 -9.32 -7.95 -13.68
C ASP A 44 -10.40 -8.22 -14.74
N GLU A 45 -11.58 -8.74 -14.36
CA GLU A 45 -12.73 -8.93 -15.24
C GLU A 45 -14.04 -8.79 -14.43
N ILE A 46 -14.93 -7.89 -14.86
CA ILE A 46 -16.25 -7.70 -14.24
C ILE A 46 -17.10 -8.93 -14.59
N ASP A 47 -17.07 -9.94 -13.74
CA ASP A 47 -18.09 -10.99 -13.74
C ASP A 47 -19.34 -10.39 -13.07
N ASN A 48 -20.21 -9.78 -13.89
CA ASN A 48 -21.39 -8.99 -13.49
C ASN A 48 -22.40 -9.75 -12.61
N GLU A 49 -22.15 -11.01 -12.29
CA GLU A 49 -23.01 -11.86 -11.46
C GLU A 49 -22.63 -11.86 -9.97
N ASN A 50 -21.42 -11.38 -9.60
CA ASN A 50 -20.98 -11.29 -8.20
C ASN A 50 -20.77 -9.84 -7.76
N MET A 51 -21.77 -9.22 -7.14
CA MET A 51 -21.74 -7.83 -6.63
C MET A 51 -20.81 -7.58 -5.41
N ASN A 52 -19.89 -8.50 -5.11
CA ASN A 52 -18.97 -8.34 -3.98
C ASN A 52 -17.59 -7.93 -4.49
N GLU A 53 -17.22 -6.68 -4.28
CA GLU A 53 -15.87 -6.17 -4.57
C GLU A 53 -14.83 -6.98 -3.77
N PRO A 54 -13.84 -7.62 -4.43
CA PRO A 54 -12.82 -8.39 -3.74
C PRO A 54 -11.95 -7.51 -2.82
N ILE A 55 -11.67 -8.03 -1.62
CA ILE A 55 -10.83 -7.34 -0.61
C ILE A 55 -9.55 -8.14 -0.40
N ALA A 56 -8.40 -7.49 -0.58
CA ALA A 56 -7.12 -8.02 -0.15
C ALA A 56 -6.92 -7.73 1.33
N ILE A 57 -6.41 -8.72 2.08
CA ILE A 57 -6.01 -8.57 3.48
C ILE A 57 -4.55 -9.02 3.59
N ILE A 58 -3.66 -8.07 3.85
CA ILE A 58 -2.22 -8.28 3.91
C ILE A 58 -1.74 -8.10 5.34
N THR A 59 -0.96 -9.05 5.86
CA THR A 59 -0.36 -8.97 7.19
C THR A 59 1.15 -8.82 7.08
N PHE A 60 1.68 -7.75 7.66
CA PHE A 60 3.10 -7.53 7.88
C PHE A 60 3.45 -7.91 9.31
N ASN A 61 4.40 -8.83 9.48
CA ASN A 61 4.94 -9.15 10.81
C ASN A 61 6.11 -8.22 11.12
N ARG A 62 6.21 -7.80 12.38
CA ARG A 62 7.28 -6.94 12.92
C ARG A 62 7.39 -5.61 12.16
N CYS A 63 6.24 -5.02 11.81
CA CYS A 63 6.20 -3.71 11.18
C CYS A 63 6.68 -2.65 12.16
N HIS A 64 7.70 -1.87 11.77
CA HIS A 64 8.31 -0.88 12.65
C HIS A 64 7.54 0.45 12.67
N ALA A 65 6.92 0.83 11.55
CA ALA A 65 6.15 2.05 11.42
C ALA A 65 5.15 1.95 10.28
N THR A 66 4.00 2.61 10.44
CA THR A 66 3.05 2.88 9.36
C THR A 66 2.91 4.38 9.16
N ILE A 67 3.02 4.83 7.92
CA ILE A 67 2.95 6.25 7.56
C ILE A 67 1.81 6.41 6.56
N LEU A 68 0.82 7.21 6.92
CA LEU A 68 -0.27 7.62 6.04
C LEU A 68 0.00 9.05 5.56
N GLY A 69 -0.21 9.29 4.27
CA GLY A 69 -0.02 10.60 3.65
C GLY A 69 -0.02 10.45 2.14
N PRO A 70 -0.40 11.51 1.39
CA PRO A 70 -0.45 11.43 -0.06
C PRO A 70 0.97 11.34 -0.63
N PRO A 71 1.25 10.38 -1.53
CA PRO A 71 2.08 10.64 -2.67
C PRO A 71 1.14 11.14 -3.77
N ASN A 72 0.62 12.36 -3.69
CA ASN A 72 -0.13 12.87 -4.85
C ASN A 72 0.88 13.11 -5.99
N ASP A 73 0.49 12.80 -7.23
CA ASP A 73 1.39 12.77 -8.39
C ASP A 73 2.10 14.12 -8.65
N GLU A 74 1.56 15.22 -8.14
CA GLU A 74 2.15 16.56 -8.18
C GLU A 74 3.38 16.72 -7.26
N ALA A 75 3.54 15.87 -6.24
CA ALA A 75 4.60 15.90 -5.24
C ALA A 75 5.34 14.56 -5.06
N PHE A 76 5.18 13.61 -5.99
CA PHE A 76 5.80 12.28 -5.90
C PHE A 76 7.32 12.33 -5.73
N SER A 77 8.00 13.28 -6.39
CA SER A 77 9.44 13.53 -6.24
C SER A 77 9.85 14.04 -4.85
N GLY A 78 8.90 14.60 -4.09
CA GLY A 78 9.06 15.03 -2.71
C GLY A 78 8.86 13.91 -1.68
N HIS A 79 8.41 12.72 -2.10
CA HIS A 79 8.26 11.61 -1.18
C HIS A 79 9.65 11.14 -0.69
N PRO A 80 9.86 10.92 0.62
CA PRO A 80 11.17 10.50 1.15
C PRO A 80 11.75 9.24 0.51
N LEU A 81 10.88 8.34 0.02
CA LEU A 81 11.25 7.10 -0.67
C LEU A 81 11.44 7.25 -2.20
N PHE A 82 11.21 8.42 -2.80
CA PHE A 82 11.31 8.62 -4.26
C PHE A 82 12.69 8.21 -4.81
N LYS A 83 13.76 8.75 -4.20
CA LYS A 83 15.14 8.43 -4.59
C LYS A 83 15.59 7.02 -4.17
N LYS A 84 14.74 6.28 -3.47
CA LYS A 84 15.01 4.96 -2.89
C LYS A 84 14.32 3.82 -3.63
N GLY A 85 13.71 4.11 -4.77
CA GLY A 85 13.08 3.12 -5.65
C GLY A 85 11.56 3.09 -5.59
N LEU A 86 10.91 4.00 -4.87
CA LEU A 86 9.45 4.15 -4.96
C LEU A 86 9.08 4.61 -6.37
N ARG A 87 8.15 3.90 -7.00
CA ARG A 87 7.63 4.20 -8.35
C ARG A 87 6.11 4.30 -8.30
N SER A 88 5.56 5.26 -9.04
CA SER A 88 4.13 5.27 -9.37
C SER A 88 3.92 4.26 -10.50
N THR A 89 2.93 3.39 -10.35
CA THR A 89 2.57 2.33 -11.31
C THR A 89 1.58 2.84 -12.33
#